data_AF-A0A8A1L389-F1
#
_entry.id   AF-A0A8A1L389-F1
#
_cell.length_a   1.000
_cell.length_b   1.000
_cell.length_c   1.000
_cell.angle_alpha   90.00
_cell.angle_beta   90.00
_cell.angle_gamma   90.00
#
_symmetry.space_group_name_H-M   'P 1'
#
loop_
_entity.id
_entity.type
_entity.pdbx_description
1 polymer ?
#
loop_
_entity_poly.entity_id
_entity_poly.type
_entity_poly.pdbx_seq_one_letter_code
_entity_poly.pdbx_strand_id
1 'polypeptide(L)'
;MPIRCNRCFELDIACHVLPPHKKCSECVRRGCRCERELVSEEEWLKLDRAKEKVKSDIQASEDSVSELSAQLDELSSSLFGAIAKLKRLKRSVDFLEGRESKFLRRDLEVLESLDEEKSSNSSDPSILDVADFLVPFDNIISLDFLGPPAVPAEETVESRPLLSPNAP
;
A
#
# COMPACT_ATOMS: atom_id res chain seq x y z
N MET A 1 -11.14 46.99 -21.50
CA MET A 1 -11.43 48.18 -20.66
C MET A 1 -10.12 48.91 -20.38
N PRO A 2 -10.09 50.25 -20.34
CA PRO A 2 -8.88 50.99 -20.01
C PRO A 2 -8.47 50.73 -18.55
N ILE A 3 -7.24 50.23 -18.34
CA ILE A 3 -6.70 49.93 -17.01
C ILE A 3 -6.64 51.24 -16.18
N ARG A 4 -7.35 51.33 -15.06
CA ARG A 4 -7.28 52.51 -14.18
C ARG A 4 -6.07 52.39 -13.24
N CYS A 5 -5.46 53.48 -12.81
CA CYS A 5 -4.53 53.42 -11.68
C CYS A 5 -5.32 53.20 -10.37
N ASN A 6 -4.70 52.62 -9.34
CA ASN A 6 -5.34 52.34 -8.04
C ASN A 6 -6.11 53.54 -7.49
N ARG A 7 -5.50 54.73 -7.52
CA ARG A 7 -6.15 55.94 -7.01
C ARG A 7 -7.40 56.35 -7.81
N CYS A 8 -7.34 56.30 -9.14
CA CYS A 8 -8.53 56.60 -9.96
C CYS A 8 -9.60 55.52 -9.81
N PHE A 9 -9.20 54.29 -9.48
CA PHE A 9 -10.12 53.21 -9.15
C PHE A 9 -10.80 53.46 -7.80
N GLU A 10 -10.05 53.79 -6.75
CA GLU A 10 -10.58 54.11 -5.40
C GLU A 10 -11.52 55.31 -5.40
N LEU A 11 -11.24 56.33 -6.20
CA LEU A 11 -12.05 57.55 -6.30
C LEU A 11 -13.18 57.43 -7.34
N ASP A 12 -13.26 56.31 -8.05
CA ASP A 12 -14.15 56.06 -9.20
C ASP A 12 -14.16 57.20 -10.24
N ILE A 13 -12.97 57.71 -10.58
CA ILE A 13 -12.79 58.77 -11.58
C ILE A 13 -12.26 58.16 -12.89
N ALA A 14 -12.66 58.77 -14.01
CA ALA A 14 -12.16 58.40 -15.32
C ALA A 14 -10.64 58.59 -15.44
N CYS A 15 -9.90 57.49 -15.60
CA CYS A 15 -8.45 57.49 -15.73
C CYS A 15 -8.04 57.59 -17.22
N HIS A 16 -7.83 58.81 -17.71
CA HIS A 16 -7.33 59.03 -19.07
C HIS A 16 -5.81 59.21 -19.09
N VAL A 17 -5.11 58.41 -19.89
CA VAL A 17 -3.67 58.53 -20.13
C VAL A 17 -3.48 58.92 -21.59
N LEU A 18 -2.83 60.05 -21.82
CA LEU A 18 -2.46 60.52 -23.16
C LEU A 18 -1.02 60.07 -23.45
N PRO A 19 -0.76 59.25 -24.49
CA PRO A 19 0.60 59.02 -24.96
C PRO A 19 1.25 60.37 -25.33
N PRO A 20 2.53 60.62 -24.98
CA PRO A 20 3.55 59.69 -24.46
C PRO A 20 3.69 59.69 -22.92
N HIS A 21 2.76 60.27 -22.18
CA HIS A 21 2.92 60.45 -20.74
C HIS A 21 2.68 59.16 -19.95
N LYS A 22 3.55 58.87 -18.98
CA LYS A 22 3.43 57.71 -18.07
C LYS A 22 2.38 57.89 -16.96
N LYS A 23 1.80 59.09 -16.80
CA LYS A 23 0.84 59.44 -15.74
C LYS A 23 -0.54 59.73 -16.34
N CYS A 24 -1.61 59.38 -15.64
CA CYS A 24 -2.96 59.81 -16.02
C CYS A 24 -3.18 61.31 -15.75
N SER A 25 -4.15 61.89 -16.47
CA SER A 25 -4.46 63.32 -16.41
C SER A 25 -4.75 63.81 -14.98
N GLU A 26 -5.40 63.01 -14.15
CA GLU A 26 -5.66 63.35 -12.74
C GLU A 26 -4.41 63.30 -11.86
N CYS A 27 -3.57 62.28 -12.00
CA CYS A 27 -2.31 62.20 -11.24
C CYS A 27 -1.35 63.33 -11.63
N VAL A 28 -1.33 63.74 -12.90
CA VAL A 28 -0.57 64.91 -13.37
C VAL A 28 -1.13 66.19 -12.73
N ARG A 29 -2.45 66.43 -12.80
CA ARG A 29 -3.07 67.63 -12.24
C ARG A 29 -2.82 67.80 -10.74
N ARG A 30 -2.80 66.68 -9.99
CA ARG A 30 -2.56 66.71 -8.54
C ARG A 30 -1.07 66.66 -8.16
N GLY A 31 -0.17 66.53 -9.11
CA GLY A 31 1.27 66.42 -8.84
C GLY A 31 1.68 65.14 -8.09
N CYS A 32 0.84 64.09 -8.11
CA CYS A 32 1.12 62.84 -7.40
C CYS A 32 1.79 61.80 -8.32
N ARG A 33 2.37 60.74 -7.73
CA ARG A 33 2.79 59.57 -8.49
C ARG A 33 1.56 58.81 -8.99
N CYS A 34 1.63 58.31 -10.23
CA CYS A 34 0.61 57.45 -10.80
C CYS A 34 1.11 56.02 -10.60
N GLU A 35 0.42 55.21 -9.81
CA GLU A 35 0.73 53.78 -9.59
C GLU A 35 0.39 52.90 -10.80
N ARG A 36 0.17 53.52 -11.97
CA ARG A 36 0.11 52.79 -13.23
C ARG A 36 1.53 52.43 -13.64
N GLU A 37 2.17 51.60 -12.83
CA GLU A 37 3.42 50.96 -13.18
C GLU A 37 3.06 49.98 -14.29
N LEU A 38 3.47 50.31 -15.51
CA LEU A 38 3.36 49.41 -16.63
C LEU A 38 4.33 48.27 -16.32
N VAL A 39 3.77 47.15 -15.85
CA VAL A 39 4.51 45.89 -15.65
C VAL A 39 5.31 45.65 -16.92
N SER A 40 6.63 45.52 -16.76
CA SER A 40 7.52 45.39 -17.91
C SER A 40 7.26 44.06 -18.63
N GLU A 41 7.57 43.99 -19.92
CA GLU A 41 7.44 42.75 -20.68
C GLU A 41 8.28 41.62 -20.05
N GLU A 42 9.42 41.96 -19.44
CA GLU A 42 10.25 41.02 -18.69
C GLU A 42 9.55 40.44 -17.46
N GLU A 43 8.76 41.23 -16.74
CA GLU A 43 7.99 40.76 -15.59
C GLU A 43 6.85 39.83 -16.01
N TRP A 44 6.20 40.11 -17.14
CA TRP A 44 5.23 39.19 -17.74
C TRP A 44 5.86 37.87 -18.13
N LEU A 45 7.01 37.90 -18.81
CA LEU A 45 7.75 36.68 -19.17
C LEU A 45 8.19 35.88 -17.94
N LYS A 46 8.60 36.54 -16.85
CA LYS A 46 8.92 35.86 -15.58
C LYS A 46 7.69 35.17 -15.00
N LEU A 47 6.54 35.83 -15.03
CA LEU A 47 5.28 35.29 -14.52
C LEU A 47 4.83 34.08 -15.34
N ASP A 48 4.94 34.14 -16.68
CA ASP A 48 4.60 33.02 -17.55
C ASP A 48 5.50 31.81 -17.33
N ARG A 49 6.83 32.02 -17.20
CA ARG A 49 7.76 30.93 -16.85
C ARG A 49 7.44 30.32 -15.48
N ALA A 50 7.12 31.14 -14.49
CA ALA A 50 6.74 30.64 -13.17
C ALA A 50 5.44 29.82 -13.24
N LYS A 51 4.46 30.27 -14.03
CA LYS A 51 3.20 29.57 -14.25
C LYS A 51 3.40 28.24 -14.97
N GLU A 52 4.24 28.20 -16.00
CA GLU A 52 4.59 26.95 -16.69
C GLU A 52 5.31 25.97 -15.78
N LYS A 53 6.27 26.46 -14.98
CA LYS A 53 6.95 25.64 -13.98
C LYS A 53 5.97 25.02 -12.99
N VAL A 54 5.09 25.82 -12.40
CA VAL A 54 4.08 25.32 -11.45
C VAL A 54 3.16 24.30 -12.11
N LYS A 55 2.74 24.52 -13.37
CA LYS A 55 1.95 23.54 -14.12
C LYS A 55 2.69 22.22 -14.33
N SER A 56 3.98 22.28 -14.68
CA SER A 56 4.82 21.10 -14.83
C SER A 56 4.97 20.34 -13.50
N ASP A 57 5.16 21.07 -12.40
CA ASP A 57 5.30 20.48 -11.07
C ASP A 57 4.00 19.83 -10.59
N ILE A 58 2.84 20.44 -10.91
CA ILE A 58 1.51 19.86 -10.66
C ILE A 58 1.37 18.55 -11.45
N GLN A 59 1.65 18.56 -12.75
CA GLN A 59 1.53 17.36 -13.58
C GLN A 59 2.40 16.22 -13.07
N ALA A 60 3.67 16.50 -12.74
CA ALA A 60 4.58 15.50 -12.19
C ALA A 60 4.09 14.94 -10.85
N SER A 61 3.46 15.78 -10.02
CA SER A 61 2.87 15.36 -8.75
C SER A 61 1.63 14.49 -8.96
N GLU A 62 0.77 14.84 -9.92
CA GLU A 62 -0.41 14.04 -10.30
C GLU A 62 -0.01 12.67 -10.85
N ASP A 63 1.02 12.62 -11.71
CA ASP A 63 1.55 11.36 -12.24
C ASP A 63 2.10 10.48 -11.10
N SER A 64 2.81 11.07 -10.14
CA SER A 64 3.34 10.36 -8.95
C SER A 64 2.21 9.81 -8.07
N VAL A 65 1.14 10.58 -7.87
CA VAL A 65 -0.04 10.13 -7.11
C VAL A 65 -0.74 8.98 -7.82
N SER A 66 -0.86 9.06 -9.15
CA SER A 66 -1.43 7.99 -9.97
C SER A 66 -0.63 6.68 -9.83
N GLU A 67 0.70 6.76 -9.93
CA GLU A 67 1.58 5.60 -9.75
C GLU A 67 1.45 4.97 -8.35
N LEU A 68 1.48 5.79 -7.30
CA LEU A 68 1.30 5.31 -5.93
C LEU A 68 -0.08 4.69 -5.71
N SER A 69 -1.12 5.22 -6.35
CA SER A 69 -2.46 4.65 -6.27
C SER A 69 -2.54 3.26 -6.91
N ALA A 70 -1.90 3.06 -8.06
CA ALA A 70 -1.84 1.76 -8.72
C ALA A 70 -1.08 0.73 -7.87
N GLN A 71 0.03 1.13 -7.24
CA GLN A 71 0.78 0.27 -6.32
C GLN A 71 -0.07 -0.13 -5.10
N LEU A 72 -0.85 0.81 -4.55
CA LEU A 72 -1.75 0.53 -3.43
C LEU A 72 -2.85 -0.46 -3.82
N ASP A 73 -3.41 -0.35 -5.03
CA ASP A 73 -4.41 -1.27 -5.55
C ASP A 73 -3.85 -2.69 -5.73
N GLU A 74 -2.61 -2.82 -6.22
CA GLU A 74 -1.92 -4.10 -6.35
C GLU A 74 -1.66 -4.76 -4.98
N LEU A 75 -1.14 -3.98 -4.03
CA LEU A 75 -0.91 -4.46 -2.66
C LEU A 75 -2.21 -4.87 -1.98
N SER A 76 -3.29 -4.12 -2.17
CA SER A 76 -4.60 -4.45 -1.62
C SER A 76 -5.12 -5.78 -2.19
N SER A 77 -4.96 -5.98 -3.51
CA SER A 77 -5.37 -7.21 -4.20
C SER A 77 -4.58 -8.42 -3.70
N SER A 78 -3.26 -8.26 -3.52
CA SER A 78 -2.40 -9.29 -2.93
C SER A 78 -2.82 -9.65 -1.50
N LEU A 79 -3.12 -8.64 -0.68
CA LEU A 79 -3.59 -8.83 0.69
C LEU A 79 -4.93 -9.58 0.73
N PHE A 80 -5.89 -9.24 -0.12
CA PHE A 80 -7.15 -9.98 -0.22
C PHE A 80 -6.91 -11.44 -0.62
N GLY A 81 -5.99 -11.68 -1.56
CA GLY A 81 -5.55 -13.03 -1.93
C GLY A 81 -4.97 -13.81 -0.75
N ALA A 82 -4.11 -13.18 0.05
CA ALA A 82 -3.53 -13.79 1.25
C ALA A 82 -4.59 -14.11 2.31
N ILE A 83 -5.55 -13.20 2.55
CA ILE A 83 -6.67 -13.42 3.48
C ILE A 83 -7.53 -14.60 3.02
N ALA A 84 -7.83 -14.71 1.73
CA ALA A 84 -8.60 -15.81 1.19
C ALA A 84 -7.88 -17.16 1.37
N LYS A 85 -6.57 -17.20 1.10
CA LYS A 85 -5.72 -18.38 1.36
C LYS A 85 -5.74 -18.76 2.83
N LEU A 86 -5.55 -17.80 3.75
CA LEU A 86 -5.58 -18.03 5.18
C LEU A 86 -6.93 -18.62 5.64
N LYS A 87 -8.05 -18.06 5.16
CA LYS A 87 -9.39 -18.59 5.46
C LYS A 87 -9.56 -20.04 4.97
N ARG A 88 -9.05 -20.37 3.79
CA ARG A 88 -9.08 -21.74 3.26
C ARG A 88 -8.25 -22.69 4.12
N LEU A 89 -7.05 -22.28 4.53
CA LEU A 89 -6.18 -23.09 5.39
C LEU A 89 -6.82 -23.34 6.75
N LYS A 90 -7.42 -22.32 7.39
CA LYS A 90 -8.16 -22.49 8.64
C LYS A 90 -9.25 -23.55 8.53
N ARG A 91 -10.10 -23.46 7.51
CA ARG A 91 -11.14 -24.48 7.26
C ARG A 91 -10.57 -25.88 7.07
N SER A 92 -9.40 -25.99 6.44
CA SER A 92 -8.72 -27.28 6.25
C SER A 92 -8.23 -27.85 7.58
N VAL A 93 -7.69 -27.01 8.46
CA VAL A 93 -7.28 -27.41 9.81
C VAL A 93 -8.50 -27.86 10.61
N ASP A 94 -9.56 -27.06 10.67
CA ASP A 94 -10.80 -27.40 11.38
C ASP A 94 -11.39 -28.74 10.90
N PHE A 95 -11.32 -29.00 9.59
CA PHE A 95 -11.78 -30.26 9.00
C PHE A 95 -10.93 -31.46 9.44
N LEU A 96 -9.61 -31.31 9.48
CA LEU A 96 -8.69 -32.36 9.89
C LEU A 96 -8.83 -32.65 11.39
N GLU A 97 -8.88 -31.63 12.24
CA GLU A 97 -9.14 -31.76 13.69
C GLU A 97 -10.48 -32.44 13.97
N GLY A 98 -11.52 -32.08 13.20
CA GLY A 98 -12.83 -32.73 13.29
C GLY A 98 -12.81 -34.20 12.85
N ARG A 99 -11.92 -34.59 11.93
CA ARG A 99 -11.73 -35.98 11.51
C ARG A 99 -10.91 -36.77 12.53
N GLU A 100 -9.84 -36.18 13.05
CA GLU A 100 -9.02 -36.74 14.12
C GLU A 100 -9.87 -37.06 15.35
N SER A 101 -10.69 -36.10 15.81
CA SER A 101 -11.60 -36.28 16.95
C SER A 101 -12.58 -37.45 16.76
N LYS A 102 -13.03 -37.69 15.51
CA LYS A 102 -13.91 -38.82 15.18
C LYS A 102 -13.18 -40.16 15.13
N PHE A 103 -11.90 -40.17 14.82
CA PHE A 103 -11.09 -41.39 14.88
C PHE A 103 -10.77 -41.72 16.33
N LEU A 104 -10.30 -40.74 17.11
CA LEU A 104 -10.03 -40.93 18.53
C LEU A 104 -11.26 -41.45 19.29
N ARG A 105 -12.46 -40.93 19.00
CA ARG A 105 -13.70 -41.44 19.61
C ARG A 105 -13.97 -42.91 19.27
N ARG A 106 -13.79 -43.31 18.00
CA ARG A 106 -13.98 -44.72 17.60
C ARG A 106 -12.96 -45.62 18.25
N ASP A 107 -11.70 -45.18 18.32
CA ASP A 107 -10.63 -45.96 18.94
C ASP A 107 -10.91 -46.18 20.43
N LEU A 108 -11.41 -45.15 21.12
CA LEU A 108 -11.86 -45.27 22.52
C LEU A 108 -13.04 -46.23 22.66
N GLU A 109 -14.07 -46.14 21.81
CA GLU A 109 -15.23 -47.06 21.82
C GLU A 109 -14.79 -48.53 21.60
N VAL A 110 -13.80 -48.77 20.73
CA VAL A 110 -13.21 -50.10 20.51
C VAL A 110 -12.47 -50.60 21.73
N LEU A 111 -11.65 -49.74 22.37
CA LEU A 111 -10.92 -50.11 23.59
C LEU A 111 -11.89 -50.43 24.75
N GLU A 112 -12.93 -49.62 24.93
CA GLU A 112 -13.99 -49.87 25.91
C GLU A 112 -14.67 -51.23 25.69
N SER A 113 -14.98 -51.56 24.43
CA SER A 113 -15.58 -52.85 24.08
C SER A 113 -14.66 -54.04 24.42
N LEU A 114 -13.35 -53.92 24.16
CA LEU A 114 -12.37 -54.96 24.48
C LEU A 114 -12.19 -55.16 25.99
N ASP A 115 -12.22 -54.09 26.77
CA ASP A 115 -12.14 -54.16 28.22
C ASP A 115 -13.41 -54.83 28.82
N GLU A 116 -14.59 -54.53 28.28
CA GLU A 116 -15.84 -55.20 28.63
C GLU A 116 -15.81 -56.70 28.31
N GLU A 117 -15.35 -57.09 27.11
CA GLU A 117 -15.18 -58.49 26.70
C GLU A 117 -14.17 -59.24 27.60
N LYS A 118 -13.07 -58.59 27.98
CA LYS A 118 -12.07 -59.19 28.88
C LYS A 118 -12.60 -59.37 30.29
N SER A 119 -13.41 -58.43 30.79
CA SER A 119 -14.03 -58.54 32.11
C SER A 119 -15.07 -59.67 32.19
N SER A 120 -15.83 -59.88 31.10
CA SER A 120 -16.85 -60.94 31.00
C SER A 120 -16.27 -62.34 30.74
N ASN A 121 -15.11 -62.43 30.08
CA ASN A 121 -14.38 -63.69 29.85
C ASN A 121 -13.33 -64.02 30.93
N SER A 122 -13.44 -63.44 32.13
CA SER A 122 -12.57 -63.74 33.28
C SER A 122 -12.85 -65.12 33.90
N SER A 123 -12.61 -66.17 33.11
CA SER A 123 -12.09 -67.45 33.61
C SER A 123 -10.60 -67.48 33.31
N ASP A 124 -9.78 -67.45 34.36
CA ASP A 124 -8.32 -67.33 34.36
C ASP A 124 -7.60 -67.95 33.15
N PRO A 125 -6.90 -67.16 32.31
CA PRO A 125 -5.77 -67.65 31.55
C PRO A 125 -4.49 -67.29 32.31
N SER A 126 -3.79 -68.33 32.72
CA SER A 126 -2.47 -68.26 33.35
C SER A 126 -1.51 -67.44 32.49
N ILE A 127 -0.88 -66.45 33.14
CA ILE A 127 0.23 -65.65 32.64
C ILE A 127 1.32 -66.59 32.10
N LEU A 128 1.66 -66.50 30.81
CA LEU A 128 3.00 -66.70 30.26
C LEU A 128 3.00 -66.32 28.76
N ASP A 129 4.10 -65.70 28.32
CA ASP A 129 4.49 -65.32 26.95
C ASP A 129 3.77 -64.15 26.25
N VAL A 130 4.21 -62.92 26.58
CA VAL A 130 4.10 -61.76 25.66
C VAL A 130 5.40 -60.95 25.69
N ALA A 131 6.54 -61.60 25.44
CA ALA A 131 7.84 -60.93 25.31
C ALA A 131 8.37 -60.85 23.87
N ASP A 132 7.67 -61.43 22.88
CA ASP A 132 8.27 -61.71 21.57
C ASP A 132 7.64 -60.98 20.37
N PHE A 133 6.91 -59.88 20.60
CA PHE A 133 6.35 -59.07 19.52
C PHE A 133 6.79 -57.59 19.58
N LEU A 134 8.05 -57.36 19.92
CA LEU A 134 8.73 -56.10 19.61
C LEU A 134 9.30 -56.18 18.19
N VAL A 135 8.44 -55.98 17.19
CA VAL A 135 8.93 -55.65 15.85
C VAL A 135 9.43 -54.19 15.89
N PRO A 136 10.68 -53.89 15.49
CA PRO A 136 11.17 -52.51 15.44
C PRO A 136 10.35 -51.69 14.43
N PHE A 137 9.63 -50.69 14.94
CA PHE A 137 8.84 -49.74 14.16
C PHE A 137 9.74 -48.64 13.57
N ASP A 138 10.74 -49.01 12.77
CA ASP A 138 11.71 -48.06 12.19
C ASP A 138 11.50 -47.80 10.69
N ASN A 139 10.35 -48.15 10.10
CA ASN A 139 10.06 -47.76 8.72
C ASN A 139 8.58 -47.52 8.50
N ILE A 140 8.27 -46.49 7.68
CA ILE A 140 6.95 -45.98 7.21
C ILE A 140 6.52 -44.76 8.07
N ILE A 141 6.76 -43.48 7.74
CA ILE A 141 6.84 -42.76 6.46
C ILE A 141 7.70 -41.49 6.67
N SER A 142 8.69 -41.27 5.80
CA SER A 142 9.32 -39.97 5.59
C SER A 142 8.26 -38.95 5.17
N LEU A 143 8.02 -37.99 6.06
CA LEU A 143 7.13 -36.85 5.85
C LEU A 143 7.86 -35.77 5.04
N ASP A 144 8.25 -36.09 3.81
CA ASP A 144 8.89 -35.16 2.87
C ASP A 144 7.90 -34.17 2.22
N PHE A 145 6.73 -33.95 2.83
CA PHE A 145 5.68 -33.08 2.28
C PHE A 145 5.75 -31.61 2.74
N LEU A 146 6.88 -31.20 3.32
CA LEU A 146 7.17 -29.79 3.63
C LEU A 146 8.35 -29.31 2.79
N GLY A 147 8.21 -29.36 1.47
CA GLY A 147 9.02 -28.52 0.60
C GLY A 147 8.72 -27.05 0.95
N PRO A 148 9.72 -26.24 1.34
CA PRO A 148 9.50 -24.82 1.59
C PRO A 148 8.93 -24.17 0.32
N PRO A 149 7.95 -23.25 0.43
CA PRO A 149 7.50 -22.52 -0.73
C PRO A 149 8.70 -21.78 -1.34
N ALA A 150 8.90 -21.98 -2.64
CA ALA A 150 9.88 -21.25 -3.41
C ALA A 150 9.69 -19.75 -3.15
N VAL A 151 10.66 -19.16 -2.45
CA VAL A 151 10.75 -17.72 -2.26
C VAL A 151 11.05 -17.15 -3.65
N PRO A 152 10.18 -16.30 -4.23
CA PRO A 152 10.56 -15.59 -5.45
C PRO A 152 11.79 -14.74 -5.13
N ALA A 153 12.80 -14.85 -5.98
CA ALA A 153 14.06 -14.13 -5.88
C ALA A 153 13.77 -12.64 -5.61
N GLU A 154 14.27 -12.14 -4.48
CA GLU A 154 14.36 -10.70 -4.27
C GLU A 154 15.27 -10.14 -5.35
N GLU A 155 14.69 -9.39 -6.28
CA GLU A 155 15.43 -8.47 -7.12
C GLU A 155 16.08 -7.45 -6.18
N THR A 156 17.38 -7.61 -6.00
CA THR A 156 18.28 -6.60 -5.45
C THR A 156 18.01 -5.27 -6.13
N VAL A 157 17.30 -4.39 -5.44
CA VAL A 157 17.17 -2.97 -5.78
C VAL A 157 18.56 -2.37 -5.65
N GLU A 158 19.23 -2.27 -6.80
CA GLU A 158 20.52 -1.64 -6.96
C GLU A 158 20.40 -0.18 -6.52
N SER A 159 21.04 0.11 -5.40
CA SER A 159 20.99 1.39 -4.73
C SER A 159 21.67 2.46 -5.59
N ARG A 160 20.85 3.37 -6.09
CA ARG A 160 21.19 4.61 -6.79
C ARG A 160 22.14 5.48 -5.92
N PRO A 161 23.35 5.84 -6.39
CA PRO A 161 24.07 6.96 -5.80
C PRO A 161 23.50 8.28 -6.31
N LEU A 162 23.03 9.10 -5.36
CA LEU A 162 22.64 10.49 -5.54
C LEU A 162 23.85 11.31 -5.99
N LEU A 163 23.85 11.75 -7.25
CA LEU A 163 24.69 12.87 -7.69
C LEU A 163 23.93 14.17 -7.41
N SER A 164 24.37 14.87 -6.36
CA SER A 164 23.96 16.22 -6.02
C SER A 164 24.30 17.22 -7.16
N PRO A 165 23.44 18.23 -7.38
CA PRO A 165 23.72 19.31 -8.29
C PRO A 165 24.65 20.33 -7.61
N ASN A 166 25.84 20.53 -8.20
CA ASN A 166 26.68 21.69 -7.89
C ASN A 166 26.21 22.88 -8.73
N ALA A 167 25.80 23.93 -8.04
CA ALA A 167 25.78 25.32 -8.46
C ALA A 167 26.02 26.15 -7.17
N PRO A 168 26.57 27.37 -7.22
CA PRO A 168 26.76 28.26 -8.37
C PRO A 168 28.19 28.33 -8.94
#